data_AF-A0AAN6FZF6-F1
#
_entry.id   AF-A0AAN6FZF6-F1
#
_cell.length_a   1.000
_cell.length_b   1.000
_cell.length_c   1.000
_cell.angle_alpha   90.00
_cell.angle_beta   90.00
_cell.angle_gamma   90.00
#
_symmetry.space_group_name_H-M   'P 1'
#
loop_
_entity.id
_entity.type
_entity.pdbx_description
1 polymer ?
#
loop_
_entity_poly.entity_id
_entity_poly.type
_entity_poly.pdbx_seq_one_letter_code
_entity_poly.pdbx_strand_id
1 'polypeptide(L)'
;MTSKVEGPQPRRWKKSQFRVLSRPTHWSAEDTSIPARRDQLQARRWRRATQGPNDAAPSSAKFAKYNIEPVVPTYDADVYEQHLTHADWTKEDTDHLVATYRECSGKWPVVVDHYESERRRSMEELKARFYSLSKTLLALGTPISSMGGPEWGAYETLRNFEPAREASRKRLAEGHMQRRQEEVDEETVLLSELQRIMLHQVTLDSEREDLRRRLDHPQANSHSYTYSTSQSLTQLWQQLLAADRVKKSQRLRPTGNPSYDSPGFPVDNSTSGRPNASVPDASTRRTVRDSLPSAATPQSALPVDLSKAELSRYGVVIGQDKLPSGVTFASDRLSKPRIAKSTLQTDKIAAILTHAGVPDLIPLPTPAVVESFDSLMTTVHTLLDLRKLAEKEEQELRVRQAETS
;
A
#
# COMPACT_ATOMS: atom_id res chain seq x y z
N MET A 1 29.39 -77.94 -36.80
CA MET A 1 29.30 -76.47 -36.91
C MET A 1 28.13 -75.99 -36.08
N THR A 2 28.38 -75.48 -34.88
CA THR A 2 27.37 -74.85 -34.02
C THR A 2 27.99 -73.57 -33.47
N SER A 3 27.70 -72.46 -34.13
CA SER A 3 28.17 -71.13 -33.76
C SER A 3 27.50 -70.69 -32.46
N LYS A 4 28.29 -70.53 -31.40
CA LYS A 4 27.86 -69.82 -30.19
C LYS A 4 27.72 -68.34 -30.53
N VAL A 5 26.48 -67.86 -30.57
CA VAL A 5 26.18 -66.42 -30.68
C VAL A 5 26.53 -65.77 -29.34
N GLU A 6 27.60 -64.99 -29.33
CA GLU A 6 28.06 -64.23 -28.18
C GLU A 6 27.19 -62.96 -28.05
N GLY A 7 26.32 -62.91 -27.05
CA GLY A 7 25.48 -61.75 -26.78
C GLY A 7 26.30 -60.55 -26.30
N PRO A 8 25.85 -59.30 -26.55
CA PRO A 8 26.61 -58.10 -26.20
C PRO A 8 26.72 -57.95 -24.68
N GLN A 9 27.96 -57.92 -24.17
CA GLN A 9 28.27 -57.64 -22.77
C GLN A 9 27.75 -56.24 -22.38
N PRO A 10 27.07 -56.08 -21.22
CA PRO A 10 26.54 -54.79 -20.82
C PRO A 10 27.69 -53.80 -20.54
N ARG A 11 27.61 -52.62 -21.17
CA ARG A 11 28.55 -51.52 -20.92
C ARG A 11 28.49 -51.13 -19.45
N ARG A 12 29.56 -51.41 -18.70
CA ARG A 12 29.76 -50.88 -17.34
C ARG A 12 29.74 -49.35 -17.42
N TRP A 13 28.66 -48.73 -16.94
CA TRP A 13 28.64 -47.30 -16.71
C TRP A 13 29.72 -46.96 -15.68
N LYS A 14 30.79 -46.29 -16.11
CA LYS A 14 31.74 -45.65 -15.21
C LYS A 14 30.95 -44.57 -14.46
N LYS A 15 30.63 -44.82 -13.19
CA LYS A 15 30.06 -43.80 -12.31
C LYS A 15 30.99 -42.59 -12.37
N SER A 16 30.46 -41.46 -12.83
CA SER A 16 31.15 -40.17 -12.74
C SER A 16 31.66 -40.03 -11.31
N GLN A 17 32.98 -39.93 -11.14
CA GLN A 17 33.52 -39.55 -9.85
C GLN A 17 33.14 -38.10 -9.64
N PHE A 18 32.00 -37.88 -8.97
CA PHE A 18 31.71 -36.60 -8.34
C PHE A 18 32.96 -36.25 -7.53
N ARG A 19 33.74 -35.28 -8.00
CA ARG A 19 34.88 -34.75 -7.25
C ARG A 19 34.31 -34.03 -6.04
N VAL A 20 34.16 -34.76 -4.94
CA VAL A 20 33.86 -34.14 -3.65
C VAL A 20 35.14 -33.43 -3.23
N LEU A 21 35.17 -32.11 -3.39
CA LEU A 21 36.33 -31.26 -3.11
C LEU A 21 36.65 -31.15 -1.60
N SER A 22 35.78 -31.67 -0.73
CA SER A 22 35.92 -31.62 0.72
C SER A 22 35.85 -33.02 1.35
N ARG A 23 36.62 -33.22 2.43
CA ARG A 23 36.50 -34.45 3.23
C ARG A 23 35.11 -34.51 3.87
N PRO A 24 34.44 -35.69 3.89
CA PRO A 24 33.18 -35.86 4.59
C PRO A 24 33.30 -35.41 6.04
N THR A 25 32.43 -34.51 6.47
CA THR A 25 32.47 -34.01 7.85
C THR A 25 31.94 -35.05 8.81
N HIS A 26 32.73 -35.41 9.81
CA HIS A 26 32.33 -36.36 10.84
C HIS A 26 31.32 -35.72 11.79
N TRP A 27 30.26 -36.45 12.15
CA TRP A 27 29.23 -36.00 13.09
C TRP A 27 29.26 -36.87 14.36
N SER A 28 29.20 -36.26 15.54
CA SER A 28 29.00 -36.92 16.83
C SER A 28 27.58 -36.63 17.34
N ALA A 29 26.96 -37.62 17.98
CA ALA A 29 25.71 -37.42 18.71
C ALA A 29 26.05 -37.19 20.18
N GLU A 30 25.72 -36.01 20.70
CA GLU A 30 25.96 -35.65 22.10
C GLU A 30 24.61 -35.45 22.81
N ASP A 31 24.54 -35.92 24.07
CA ASP A 31 23.41 -35.65 24.94
C ASP A 31 23.48 -34.18 25.38
N THR A 32 22.42 -33.43 25.09
CA THR A 32 22.34 -31.99 25.39
C THR A 32 21.07 -31.70 26.18
N SER A 33 21.21 -31.00 27.31
CA SER A 33 20.08 -30.51 28.09
C SER A 33 19.35 -29.39 27.34
N ILE A 34 18.02 -29.44 27.31
CA ILE A 34 17.17 -28.38 26.75
C ILE A 34 16.76 -27.45 27.91
N PRO A 35 17.34 -26.24 28.03
CA PRO A 35 17.05 -25.36 29.16
C PRO A 35 15.63 -24.79 29.14
N ALA A 36 14.95 -24.79 27.99
CA ALA A 36 13.58 -24.33 27.84
C ALA A 36 12.52 -25.30 28.41
N ARG A 37 12.93 -26.52 28.75
CA ARG A 37 12.05 -27.59 29.21
C ARG A 37 12.12 -27.72 30.73
N ARG A 38 10.95 -27.81 31.40
CA ARG A 38 10.84 -27.96 32.85
C ARG A 38 11.13 -29.37 33.35
N ASP A 39 11.03 -30.37 32.48
CA ASP A 39 11.21 -31.80 32.77
C ASP A 39 12.66 -32.29 32.63
N GLN A 40 13.63 -31.38 32.45
CA GLN A 40 15.07 -31.65 32.34
C GLN A 40 15.43 -32.75 31.31
N LEU A 41 14.61 -32.91 30.26
CA LEU A 41 14.83 -33.93 29.26
C LEU A 41 16.18 -33.73 28.56
N GLN A 42 17.01 -34.77 28.56
CA GLN A 42 18.24 -34.81 27.78
C GLN A 42 17.92 -35.25 26.34
N ALA A 43 18.16 -34.36 25.39
CA ALA A 43 17.95 -34.64 23.97
C ALA A 43 19.29 -34.82 23.25
N ARG A 44 19.35 -35.80 22.35
CA ARG A 44 20.52 -36.03 21.49
C ARG A 44 20.56 -35.04 20.34
N ARG A 45 21.70 -34.38 20.14
CA ARG A 45 21.91 -33.47 19.01
C ARG A 45 23.17 -33.84 18.25
N TRP A 46 23.05 -33.91 16.93
CA TRP A 46 24.18 -34.10 16.02
C TRP A 46 25.03 -32.83 15.94
N ARG A 47 26.33 -32.95 16.18
CA ARG A 47 27.34 -31.89 16.01
C ARG A 47 28.48 -32.37 15.12
N ARG A 48 29.19 -31.44 14.48
CA ARG A 48 30.40 -31.77 13.74
C ARG A 48 31.53 -32.07 14.72
N ALA A 49 32.18 -33.22 14.58
CA ALA A 49 33.17 -33.74 15.52
C ALA A 49 34.52 -32.98 15.50
N THR A 50 34.81 -32.25 14.42
CA THR A 50 36.01 -31.41 14.30
C THR A 50 35.58 -29.94 14.26
N GLN A 51 35.44 -29.30 15.42
CA GLN A 51 35.22 -27.86 15.53
C GLN A 51 36.50 -27.18 16.02
N GLY A 52 37.04 -26.25 15.22
CA GLY A 52 38.02 -25.29 15.72
C GLY A 52 37.37 -24.30 16.70
N PRO A 53 38.17 -23.53 17.46
CA PRO A 53 37.68 -22.68 18.57
C PRO A 53 36.55 -21.69 18.18
N ASN A 54 36.48 -21.28 16.91
CA ASN A 54 35.50 -20.32 16.40
C ASN A 54 34.21 -20.95 15.84
N ASP A 55 34.16 -22.27 15.71
CA ASP A 55 33.05 -22.99 15.06
C ASP A 55 32.19 -23.76 16.06
N ALA A 56 32.26 -23.41 17.35
CA ALA A 56 31.47 -24.03 18.40
C ALA A 56 29.97 -23.99 18.03
N ALA A 57 29.37 -25.18 17.82
CA ALA A 57 27.94 -25.28 17.60
C ALA A 57 27.24 -24.57 18.77
N PRO A 58 26.33 -23.64 18.49
CA PRO A 58 25.78 -22.81 19.54
C PRO A 58 25.15 -23.70 20.61
N SER A 59 25.50 -23.45 21.87
CA SER A 59 24.93 -24.14 23.02
C SER A 59 23.40 -24.22 22.88
N SER A 60 22.78 -25.27 23.42
CA SER A 60 21.32 -25.35 23.57
C SER A 60 20.73 -24.04 24.13
N ALA A 61 21.50 -23.34 24.95
CA ALA A 61 21.21 -22.00 25.45
C ALA A 61 20.96 -20.93 24.37
N LYS A 62 21.51 -21.03 23.16
CA LYS A 62 21.24 -20.05 22.08
C LYS A 62 19.77 -20.01 21.68
N PHE A 63 19.06 -21.13 21.80
CA PHE A 63 17.64 -21.20 21.47
C PHE A 63 16.74 -20.89 22.68
N ALA A 64 17.29 -20.90 23.89
CA ALA A 64 16.55 -20.57 25.11
C ALA A 64 15.94 -19.16 25.06
N LYS A 65 16.62 -18.22 24.40
CA LYS A 65 16.12 -16.85 24.21
C LYS A 65 14.80 -16.76 23.42
N TYR A 66 14.43 -17.81 22.68
CA TYR A 66 13.17 -17.87 21.93
C TYR A 66 12.03 -18.52 22.72
N ASN A 67 12.30 -19.05 23.93
CA ASN A 67 11.28 -19.57 24.82
C ASN A 67 10.61 -18.43 25.58
N ILE A 68 9.80 -17.65 24.87
CA ILE A 68 9.06 -16.51 25.43
C ILE A 68 7.77 -17.06 26.03
N GLU A 69 7.67 -17.08 27.36
CA GLU A 69 6.42 -17.43 28.03
C GLU A 69 5.42 -16.26 27.92
N PRO A 70 4.13 -16.54 27.63
CA PRO A 70 3.13 -15.49 27.57
C PRO A 70 2.90 -14.89 28.96
N VAL A 71 2.64 -13.59 29.01
CA VAL A 71 2.18 -12.94 30.25
C VAL A 71 0.73 -13.37 30.49
N VAL A 72 0.50 -14.09 31.57
CA VAL A 72 -0.81 -14.62 31.96
C VAL A 72 -1.36 -13.79 33.12
N PRO A 73 -2.59 -13.27 33.04
CA PRO A 73 -3.20 -12.52 34.14
C PRO A 73 -3.41 -13.44 35.35
N THR A 74 -2.98 -12.98 36.53
CA THR A 74 -3.23 -13.62 37.82
C THR A 74 -4.12 -12.71 38.67
N TYR A 75 -5.12 -13.28 39.33
CA TYR A 75 -6.07 -12.54 40.15
C TYR A 75 -6.48 -13.34 41.38
N ASP A 76 -6.83 -12.62 42.45
CA ASP A 76 -7.34 -13.21 43.68
C ASP A 76 -8.88 -13.37 43.64
N ALA A 77 -9.43 -14.17 44.55
CA ALA A 77 -10.87 -14.41 44.63
C ALA A 77 -11.67 -13.11 44.87
N ASP A 78 -11.17 -12.23 45.73
CA ASP A 78 -11.83 -10.96 46.05
C ASP A 78 -11.88 -10.02 44.83
N VAL A 79 -10.79 -9.99 44.05
CA VAL A 79 -10.72 -9.20 42.81
C VAL A 79 -11.70 -9.73 41.78
N TYR A 80 -11.86 -11.06 41.73
CA TYR A 80 -12.81 -11.69 40.83
C TYR A 80 -14.25 -11.27 41.10
N GLU A 81 -14.68 -11.37 42.36
CA GLU A 81 -16.05 -11.05 42.77
C GLU A 81 -16.39 -9.57 42.55
N GLN A 82 -15.43 -8.68 42.76
CA GLN A 82 -15.64 -7.23 42.64
C GLN A 82 -15.62 -6.72 41.20
N HIS A 83 -14.73 -7.25 40.35
CA HIS A 83 -14.42 -6.62 39.05
C HIS A 83 -14.46 -7.55 37.84
N LEU A 84 -14.48 -8.88 38.04
CA LEU A 84 -14.34 -9.84 36.94
C LEU A 84 -15.59 -10.69 36.71
N THR A 85 -16.67 -10.51 37.47
CA THR A 85 -17.92 -11.23 37.28
C THR A 85 -18.54 -10.97 35.89
N HIS A 86 -19.18 -11.98 35.32
CA HIS A 86 -19.79 -11.89 33.98
C HIS A 86 -20.99 -12.83 33.89
N ALA A 87 -22.02 -12.45 33.13
CA ALA A 87 -23.27 -13.20 33.02
C ALA A 87 -23.08 -14.62 32.45
N ASP A 88 -22.33 -14.73 31.34
CA ASP A 88 -22.13 -16.01 30.64
C ASP A 88 -20.90 -16.81 31.09
N TRP A 89 -20.23 -16.43 32.17
CA TRP A 89 -18.97 -17.08 32.59
C TRP A 89 -18.93 -17.30 34.09
N THR A 90 -18.72 -18.55 34.49
CA THR A 90 -18.45 -18.93 35.88
C THR A 90 -16.99 -18.65 36.24
N LYS A 91 -16.69 -18.68 37.54
CA LYS A 91 -15.32 -18.52 38.04
C LYS A 91 -14.44 -19.68 37.62
N GLU A 92 -14.98 -20.89 37.71
CA GLU A 92 -14.33 -22.14 37.32
C GLU A 92 -13.97 -22.13 35.84
N ASP A 93 -14.89 -21.67 34.97
CA ASP A 93 -14.64 -21.56 33.52
C ASP A 93 -13.54 -20.55 33.20
N THR A 94 -13.48 -19.45 33.95
CA THR A 94 -12.42 -18.44 33.78
C THR A 94 -11.06 -18.90 34.29
N ASP A 95 -11.02 -19.59 35.42
CA ASP A 95 -9.80 -20.16 35.96
C ASP A 95 -9.26 -21.24 35.00
N HIS A 96 -10.16 -22.09 34.49
CA HIS A 96 -9.84 -23.09 33.46
C HIS A 96 -9.30 -22.45 32.17
N LEU A 97 -9.90 -21.34 31.71
CA LEU A 97 -9.44 -20.62 30.53
C LEU A 97 -8.01 -20.08 30.72
N VAL A 98 -7.73 -19.47 31.87
CA VAL A 98 -6.43 -18.90 32.19
C VAL A 98 -5.37 -19.99 32.34
N ALA A 99 -5.71 -21.12 32.96
CA ALA A 99 -4.85 -22.30 33.06
C ALA A 99 -4.54 -22.89 31.67
N THR A 100 -5.56 -23.13 30.85
CA THR A 100 -5.40 -23.67 29.49
C THR A 100 -4.56 -22.73 28.62
N TYR A 101 -4.76 -21.40 28.73
CA TYR A 101 -3.95 -20.41 28.01
C TYR A 101 -2.46 -20.49 28.40
N ARG A 102 -2.16 -20.70 29.69
CA ARG A 102 -0.79 -20.88 30.20
C ARG A 102 -0.16 -22.16 29.67
N GLU A 103 -0.87 -23.28 29.73
CA GLU A 103 -0.38 -24.58 29.25
C GLU A 103 -0.12 -24.58 27.74
N CYS A 104 -1.01 -23.96 26.97
CA CYS A 104 -0.90 -23.85 25.52
C CYS A 104 0.04 -22.72 25.06
N SER A 105 0.77 -22.06 25.97
CA SER A 105 1.70 -20.96 25.67
C SER A 105 1.06 -19.82 24.85
N GLY A 106 -0.22 -19.51 25.10
CA GLY A 106 -0.95 -18.42 24.44
C GLY A 106 -1.33 -18.65 22.98
N LYS A 107 -1.17 -19.87 22.47
CA LYS A 107 -1.53 -20.22 21.09
C LYS A 107 -3.03 -20.46 20.96
N TRP A 108 -3.78 -19.43 20.60
CA TRP A 108 -5.24 -19.49 20.49
C TRP A 108 -5.79 -20.70 19.72
N PRO A 109 -5.25 -21.14 18.56
CA PRO A 109 -5.77 -22.33 17.89
C PRO A 109 -5.68 -23.60 18.74
N VAL A 110 -4.60 -23.74 19.52
CA VAL A 110 -4.39 -24.88 20.43
C VAL A 110 -5.27 -24.75 21.67
N VAL A 111 -5.40 -23.53 22.21
CA VAL A 111 -6.28 -23.25 23.36
C VAL A 111 -7.72 -23.66 23.03
N VAL A 112 -8.23 -23.30 21.85
CA VAL A 112 -9.61 -23.65 21.45
C VAL A 112 -9.82 -25.15 21.31
N ASP A 113 -8.81 -25.86 20.83
CA ASP A 113 -8.86 -27.32 20.67
C ASP A 113 -8.81 -28.05 22.02
N HIS A 114 -8.03 -27.53 22.97
CA HIS A 114 -7.85 -28.12 24.30
C HIS A 114 -8.90 -27.64 25.33
N TYR A 115 -9.60 -26.55 25.05
CA TYR A 115 -10.57 -25.97 26.00
C TYR A 115 -11.85 -26.81 26.03
N GLU A 116 -11.93 -27.70 27.00
CA GLU A 116 -13.13 -28.48 27.29
C GLU A 116 -14.06 -27.71 28.23
N SER A 117 -15.29 -27.49 27.79
CA SER A 117 -16.36 -26.87 28.60
C SER A 117 -17.70 -27.43 28.16
N GLU A 118 -18.72 -27.31 29.01
CA GLU A 118 -20.06 -27.86 28.73
C GLU A 118 -20.64 -27.32 27.42
N ARG A 119 -20.33 -26.06 27.08
CA ARG A 119 -20.72 -25.42 25.83
C ARG A 119 -19.49 -25.20 24.95
N ARG A 120 -19.54 -25.67 23.70
CA ARG A 120 -18.53 -25.30 22.69
C ARG A 120 -18.51 -23.78 22.49
N ARG A 121 -17.45 -23.13 22.96
CA ARG A 121 -17.18 -21.70 22.80
C ARG A 121 -16.43 -21.47 21.49
N SER A 122 -16.71 -20.35 20.82
CA SER A 122 -15.90 -19.91 19.68
C SER A 122 -14.55 -19.35 20.13
N MET A 123 -13.56 -19.30 19.22
CA MET A 123 -12.25 -18.69 19.52
C MET A 123 -12.39 -17.24 19.99
N GLU A 124 -13.30 -16.51 19.35
CA GLU A 124 -13.55 -15.09 19.56
C GLU A 124 -14.19 -14.84 20.92
N GLU A 125 -15.07 -15.74 21.39
CA GLU A 125 -15.64 -15.71 22.74
C GLU A 125 -14.57 -15.93 23.82
N LEU A 126 -13.69 -16.93 23.65
CA LEU A 126 -12.59 -17.18 24.59
C LEU A 126 -11.65 -15.98 24.68
N LYS A 127 -11.33 -15.38 23.52
CA LYS A 127 -10.54 -14.15 23.43
C LYS A 127 -11.22 -12.98 24.11
N ALA A 128 -12.51 -12.76 23.86
CA ALA A 128 -13.26 -11.67 24.46
C ALA A 128 -13.20 -11.74 25.99
N ARG A 129 -13.39 -12.95 26.55
CA ARG A 129 -13.29 -13.13 28.00
C ARG A 129 -11.88 -12.85 28.50
N PHE A 130 -10.86 -13.47 27.91
CA PHE A 130 -9.47 -13.28 28.33
C PHE A 130 -9.04 -11.81 28.26
N TYR A 131 -9.33 -11.12 27.16
CA TYR A 131 -8.99 -9.70 26.99
C TYR A 131 -9.76 -8.79 27.94
N SER A 132 -11.02 -9.11 28.25
CA SER A 132 -11.78 -8.38 29.28
C SER A 132 -11.08 -8.47 30.65
N LEU A 133 -10.61 -9.66 31.04
CA LEU A 133 -9.87 -9.89 32.28
C LEU A 133 -8.52 -9.16 32.27
N SER A 134 -7.76 -9.28 31.18
CA SER A 134 -6.47 -8.60 31.07
C SER A 134 -6.61 -7.07 31.13
N LYS A 135 -7.64 -6.52 30.49
CA LYS A 135 -7.94 -5.07 30.49
C LYS A 135 -8.28 -4.58 31.89
N THR A 136 -9.18 -5.27 32.61
CA THR A 136 -9.59 -4.86 33.95
C THR A 136 -8.44 -4.96 34.94
N LEU A 137 -7.66 -6.04 34.89
CA LEU A 137 -6.49 -6.22 35.74
C LEU A 137 -5.39 -5.20 35.45
N LEU A 138 -5.17 -4.85 34.18
CA LEU A 138 -4.24 -3.80 33.81
C LEU A 138 -4.66 -2.45 34.38
N ALA A 139 -5.95 -2.09 34.29
CA ALA A 139 -6.48 -0.85 34.85
C ALA A 139 -6.45 -0.78 36.38
N LEU A 140 -6.56 -1.93 37.06
CA LEU A 140 -6.45 -2.02 38.52
C LEU A 140 -4.99 -1.93 38.99
N GLY A 141 -4.07 -2.58 38.28
CA GLY A 141 -2.64 -2.56 38.61
C GLY A 141 -1.99 -1.21 38.33
N THR A 142 -2.27 -0.62 37.17
CA THR A 142 -1.82 0.72 36.81
C THR A 142 -3.04 1.59 36.46
N PRO A 143 -3.39 2.59 37.31
CA PRO A 143 -4.50 3.48 36.99
C PRO A 143 -4.29 4.16 35.64
N ILE A 144 -5.38 4.35 34.88
CA ILE A 144 -5.35 4.87 33.50
C ILE A 144 -4.58 6.20 33.41
N SER A 145 -4.68 7.06 34.43
CA SER A 145 -3.98 8.35 34.49
C SER A 145 -2.46 8.24 34.60
N SER A 146 -1.94 7.07 34.98
CA SER A 146 -0.52 6.81 35.24
C SER A 146 0.09 5.80 34.27
N MET A 147 -0.67 5.28 33.30
CA MET A 147 -0.17 4.33 32.31
C MET A 147 0.86 4.98 31.38
N GLY A 148 1.97 4.28 31.14
CA GLY A 148 2.93 4.66 30.11
C GLY A 148 2.38 4.45 28.69
N GLY A 149 3.04 5.01 27.68
CA GLY A 149 2.67 4.83 26.26
C GLY A 149 2.43 3.37 25.81
N PRO A 150 3.34 2.41 26.08
CA PRO A 150 3.14 1.02 25.66
C PRO A 150 2.00 0.32 26.43
N GLU A 151 1.83 0.63 27.71
CA GLU A 151 0.76 0.06 28.55
C GLU A 151 -0.62 0.59 28.12
N TRP A 152 -0.71 1.90 27.84
CA TRP A 152 -1.91 2.52 27.31
C TRP A 152 -2.29 1.93 25.94
N GLY A 153 -1.32 1.73 25.05
CA GLY A 153 -1.56 1.07 23.76
C GLY A 153 -2.09 -0.35 23.93
N ALA A 154 -1.52 -1.13 24.85
CA ALA A 154 -2.05 -2.45 25.20
C ALA A 154 -3.48 -2.37 25.75
N TYR A 155 -3.75 -1.47 26.69
CA TYR A 155 -5.09 -1.26 27.23
C TYR A 155 -6.12 -0.88 26.16
N GLU A 156 -5.76 0.01 25.23
CA GLU A 156 -6.63 0.42 24.13
C GLU A 156 -6.93 -0.74 23.18
N THR A 157 -5.92 -1.51 22.79
CA THR A 157 -6.11 -2.70 21.93
C THR A 157 -7.02 -3.74 22.56
N LEU A 158 -6.83 -4.02 23.86
CA LEU A 158 -7.68 -4.96 24.62
C LEU A 158 -9.11 -4.43 24.78
N ARG A 159 -9.26 -3.11 24.98
CA ARG A 159 -10.56 -2.45 25.14
C ARG A 159 -11.38 -2.43 23.86
N ASN A 160 -10.75 -2.30 22.70
CA ASN A 160 -11.42 -2.17 21.40
C ASN A 160 -11.62 -3.53 20.71
N PHE A 161 -11.37 -4.63 21.41
CA PHE A 161 -11.62 -5.97 20.90
C PHE A 161 -13.12 -6.26 20.85
N GLU A 162 -13.63 -6.54 19.65
CA GLU A 162 -15.03 -6.85 19.41
C GLU A 162 -15.15 -8.25 18.76
N PRO A 163 -15.77 -9.24 19.43
CA PRO A 163 -15.77 -10.62 18.96
C PRO A 163 -16.52 -10.79 17.63
N ALA A 164 -17.62 -10.07 17.42
CA ALA A 164 -18.40 -10.15 16.18
C ALA A 164 -17.61 -9.63 14.97
N ARG A 165 -16.89 -8.52 15.15
CA ARG A 165 -16.02 -7.92 14.12
C ARG A 165 -14.83 -8.82 13.79
N GLU A 166 -14.26 -9.49 14.79
CA GLU A 166 -13.17 -10.42 14.56
C GLU A 166 -13.63 -11.71 13.88
N ALA A 167 -14.82 -12.21 14.22
CA ALA A 167 -15.42 -13.35 13.55
C ALA A 167 -15.71 -13.04 12.07
N SER A 168 -16.26 -11.86 11.75
CA SER A 168 -16.51 -11.45 10.37
C SER A 168 -15.20 -11.25 9.59
N ARG A 169 -14.18 -10.66 10.21
CA ARG A 169 -12.84 -10.51 9.63
C ARG A 169 -12.20 -11.87 9.33
N LYS A 170 -12.30 -12.82 10.25
CA LYS A 170 -11.79 -14.19 10.07
C LYS A 170 -12.51 -14.90 8.93
N ARG A 171 -13.85 -14.81 8.88
CA ARG A 171 -14.66 -15.39 7.81
C ARG A 171 -14.30 -14.81 6.43
N LEU A 172 -14.04 -13.50 6.35
CA LEU A 172 -13.59 -12.86 5.11
C LEU A 172 -12.21 -13.39 4.67
N ALA A 173 -11.27 -13.50 5.61
CA ALA A 173 -9.95 -14.05 5.33
C ALA A 173 -10.02 -15.53 4.89
N GLU A 174 -10.84 -16.34 5.55
CA GLU A 174 -11.11 -17.73 5.16
C GLU A 174 -11.70 -17.80 3.74
N GLY A 175 -12.64 -16.92 3.41
CA GLY A 175 -13.18 -16.80 2.05
C GLY A 175 -12.09 -16.49 1.02
N HIS A 176 -11.19 -15.56 1.31
CA HIS A 176 -10.05 -15.25 0.41
C HIS A 176 -9.07 -16.41 0.28
N MET A 177 -8.82 -17.15 1.35
CA MET A 177 -7.94 -18.32 1.31
C MET A 177 -8.52 -19.47 0.48
N GLN A 178 -9.84 -19.60 0.46
CA GLN A 178 -10.55 -20.65 -0.27
C GLN A 178 -10.96 -20.22 -1.68
N ARG A 179 -10.73 -18.96 -2.06
CA ARG A 179 -11.11 -18.38 -3.35
C ARG A 179 -10.39 -19.08 -4.49
N ARG A 180 -11.15 -19.55 -5.49
CA ARG A 180 -10.59 -20.18 -6.69
C ARG A 180 -10.26 -19.15 -7.76
N GLN A 181 -9.33 -19.47 -8.65
CA GLN A 181 -8.96 -18.57 -9.76
C GLN A 181 -10.12 -18.36 -10.74
N GLU A 182 -10.92 -19.41 -11.02
CA GLU A 182 -12.10 -19.32 -11.87
C GLU A 182 -13.14 -18.34 -11.31
N GLU A 183 -13.39 -18.38 -10.00
CA GLU A 183 -14.29 -17.44 -9.31
C GLU A 183 -13.76 -16.00 -9.39
N VAL A 184 -12.42 -15.80 -9.37
CA VAL A 184 -11.82 -14.47 -9.59
C VAL A 184 -12.13 -13.97 -10.98
N ASP A 185 -11.88 -14.78 -12.00
CA ASP A 185 -12.08 -14.38 -13.39
C ASP A 185 -13.56 -14.08 -13.66
N GLU A 186 -14.48 -14.91 -13.17
CA GLU A 186 -15.93 -14.66 -13.22
C GLU A 186 -16.32 -13.35 -12.52
N GLU A 187 -15.86 -13.11 -11.30
CA GLU A 187 -16.12 -11.86 -10.58
C GLU A 187 -15.59 -10.62 -11.34
N THR A 188 -14.43 -10.71 -11.98
CA THR A 188 -13.89 -9.59 -12.78
C THR A 188 -14.76 -9.30 -14.00
N VAL A 189 -15.27 -10.34 -14.67
CA VAL A 189 -16.21 -10.19 -15.78
C VAL A 189 -17.50 -9.56 -15.29
N LEU A 190 -18.06 -10.05 -14.18
CA LEU A 190 -19.28 -9.51 -13.58
C LEU A 190 -19.12 -8.03 -13.17
N LEU A 191 -17.98 -7.65 -12.60
CA LEU A 191 -17.69 -6.25 -12.27
C LEU A 191 -17.60 -5.36 -13.51
N SER A 192 -16.98 -5.86 -14.59
CA SER A 192 -16.92 -5.12 -15.85
C SER A 192 -18.30 -4.92 -16.48
N GLU A 193 -19.16 -5.94 -16.42
CA GLU A 193 -20.55 -5.85 -16.90
C GLU A 193 -21.40 -4.95 -15.99
N LEU A 194 -21.22 -5.00 -14.67
CA LEU A 194 -21.87 -4.09 -13.74
C LEU A 194 -21.50 -2.63 -14.04
N GLN A 195 -20.21 -2.35 -14.25
CA GLN A 195 -19.74 -1.01 -14.64
C GLN A 195 -20.37 -0.57 -15.97
N ARG A 196 -20.46 -1.46 -16.95
CA ARG A 196 -21.12 -1.20 -18.22
C ARG A 196 -22.60 -0.88 -18.04
N ILE A 197 -23.33 -1.64 -17.21
CA ILE A 197 -24.74 -1.39 -16.89
C ILE A 197 -24.90 -0.03 -16.21
N MET A 198 -24.03 0.31 -15.25
CA MET A 198 -24.06 1.60 -14.57
C MET A 198 -23.85 2.77 -15.54
N LEU A 199 -22.86 2.68 -16.44
CA LEU A 199 -22.62 3.71 -17.47
C LEU A 199 -23.81 3.82 -18.44
N HIS A 200 -24.40 2.70 -18.81
CA HIS A 200 -25.59 2.71 -19.66
C HIS A 200 -26.79 3.34 -18.94
N GLN A 201 -26.97 3.08 -17.65
CA GLN A 201 -28.05 3.66 -16.85
C GLN A 201 -27.92 5.19 -16.77
N VAL A 202 -26.71 5.71 -16.54
CA VAL A 202 -26.45 7.16 -16.58
C VAL A 202 -26.80 7.75 -17.94
N THR A 203 -26.46 7.04 -19.02
CA THR A 203 -26.80 7.47 -20.39
C THR A 203 -28.31 7.52 -20.60
N LEU A 204 -29.03 6.46 -20.24
CA LEU A 204 -30.49 6.40 -20.32
C LEU A 204 -31.18 7.48 -19.49
N ASP A 205 -30.67 7.77 -18.30
CA ASP A 205 -31.22 8.82 -17.45
C ASP A 205 -30.98 10.21 -18.06
N SER A 206 -29.83 10.45 -18.69
CA SER A 206 -29.56 11.69 -19.43
C SER A 206 -30.47 11.84 -20.66
N GLU A 207 -30.71 10.76 -21.42
CA GLU A 207 -31.62 10.75 -22.56
C GLU A 207 -33.06 10.99 -22.12
N ARG A 208 -33.48 10.39 -20.99
CA ARG A 208 -34.79 10.63 -20.38
C ARG A 208 -34.94 12.07 -19.91
N GLU A 209 -33.93 12.65 -19.29
CA GLU A 209 -33.93 14.06 -18.90
C GLU A 209 -34.03 14.98 -20.12
N ASP A 210 -33.30 14.69 -21.19
CA ASP A 210 -33.37 15.46 -22.43
C ASP A 210 -34.73 15.33 -23.13
N LEU A 211 -35.33 14.14 -23.12
CA LEU A 211 -36.69 13.93 -23.60
C LEU A 211 -37.69 14.72 -22.74
N ARG A 212 -37.58 14.67 -21.41
CA ARG A 212 -38.42 15.48 -20.51
C ARG A 212 -38.27 16.96 -20.81
N ARG A 213 -37.04 17.47 -20.98
CA ARG A 213 -36.79 18.87 -21.37
C ARG A 213 -37.38 19.24 -22.72
N ARG A 214 -37.38 18.32 -23.70
CA ARG A 214 -37.98 18.56 -25.02
C ARG A 214 -39.50 18.48 -24.98
N LEU A 215 -40.05 17.60 -24.15
CA LEU A 215 -41.50 17.43 -23.96
C LEU A 215 -42.09 18.55 -23.11
N ASP A 216 -41.32 19.08 -22.16
CA ASP A 216 -41.55 20.35 -21.46
C ASP A 216 -41.33 21.52 -22.42
N HIS A 217 -42.09 21.55 -23.52
CA HIS A 217 -42.30 22.79 -24.23
C HIS A 217 -43.10 23.69 -23.29
N PRO A 218 -42.76 24.99 -23.15
CA PRO A 218 -43.63 25.90 -22.42
C PRO A 218 -45.00 25.86 -23.12
N GLN A 219 -46.00 25.30 -22.45
CA GLN A 219 -47.39 25.49 -22.85
C GLN A 219 -47.57 27.00 -22.93
N ALA A 220 -47.88 27.52 -24.12
CA ALA A 220 -48.06 28.94 -24.32
C ALA A 220 -49.29 29.39 -23.53
N ASN A 221 -49.09 29.75 -22.26
CA ASN A 221 -50.13 30.39 -21.46
C ASN A 221 -50.17 31.91 -21.72
N SER A 222 -49.65 32.35 -22.87
CA SER A 222 -49.79 33.72 -23.34
C SER A 222 -51.09 33.82 -24.14
N HIS A 223 -52.05 34.55 -23.58
CA HIS A 223 -53.18 35.04 -24.36
C HIS A 223 -52.62 35.84 -25.54
N SER A 224 -52.95 35.47 -26.78
CA SER A 224 -52.31 36.03 -28.00
C SER A 224 -52.47 37.54 -28.18
N TYR A 225 -53.26 38.19 -27.31
CA TYR A 225 -53.57 39.61 -27.34
C TYR A 225 -52.49 40.52 -26.72
N THR A 226 -51.50 39.99 -25.98
CA THR A 226 -50.46 40.80 -25.34
C THR A 226 -49.31 41.24 -26.27
N TYR A 227 -49.25 40.74 -27.51
CA TYR A 227 -48.23 41.10 -28.50
C TYR A 227 -48.75 41.95 -29.66
N SER A 228 -49.87 42.66 -29.47
CA SER A 228 -50.49 43.45 -30.53
C SER A 228 -49.74 44.74 -30.87
N THR A 229 -48.79 45.20 -30.04
CA THR A 229 -48.05 46.44 -30.27
C THR A 229 -46.58 46.18 -30.62
N SER A 230 -46.01 46.97 -31.53
CA SER A 230 -44.61 46.84 -31.96
C SER A 230 -43.60 46.96 -30.81
N GLN A 231 -43.93 47.74 -29.78
CA GLN A 231 -43.10 47.85 -28.58
C GLN A 231 -43.10 46.56 -27.74
N SER A 232 -44.26 45.93 -27.57
CA SER A 232 -44.36 44.64 -26.86
C SER A 232 -43.62 43.50 -27.60
N LEU A 233 -43.61 43.53 -28.93
CA LEU A 233 -42.83 42.60 -29.77
C LEU A 233 -41.32 42.82 -29.62
N THR A 234 -40.89 44.08 -29.53
CA THR A 234 -39.46 44.41 -29.38
C THR A 234 -38.93 43.96 -28.01
N GLN A 235 -39.73 44.10 -26.96
CA GLN A 235 -39.41 43.58 -25.62
C GLN A 235 -39.38 42.05 -25.59
N LEU A 236 -40.34 41.39 -26.23
CA LEU A 236 -40.32 39.93 -26.38
C LEU A 236 -39.04 39.46 -27.08
N TRP A 237 -38.65 40.11 -28.17
CA TRP A 237 -37.45 39.76 -28.93
C TRP A 237 -36.17 39.89 -28.10
N GLN A 238 -36.05 40.95 -27.30
CA GLN A 238 -34.92 41.12 -26.37
C GLN A 238 -34.91 40.05 -25.27
N GLN A 239 -36.08 39.68 -24.76
CA GLN A 239 -36.22 38.62 -23.75
C GLN A 239 -35.85 37.25 -24.32
N LEU A 240 -36.19 36.99 -25.59
CA LEU A 240 -35.87 35.75 -26.30
C LEU A 240 -34.37 35.65 -26.59
N LEU A 241 -33.73 36.75 -26.98
CA LEU A 241 -32.27 36.81 -27.11
C LEU A 241 -31.54 36.62 -25.78
N ALA A 242 -32.07 37.15 -24.68
CA ALA A 242 -31.51 36.93 -23.35
C ALA A 242 -31.65 35.46 -22.90
N ALA A 243 -32.80 34.83 -23.15
CA ALA A 243 -33.03 33.42 -22.85
C ALA A 243 -32.12 32.50 -23.69
N ASP A 244 -31.86 32.84 -24.95
CA ASP A 244 -30.98 32.06 -25.82
C ASP A 244 -29.50 32.15 -25.37
N ARG A 245 -29.06 33.32 -24.88
CA ARG A 245 -27.75 33.48 -24.24
C ARG A 245 -27.60 32.62 -22.98
N VAL A 246 -28.66 32.48 -22.18
CA VAL A 246 -28.65 31.64 -20.97
C VAL A 246 -28.61 30.15 -21.32
N LYS A 247 -29.34 29.70 -22.36
CA LYS A 247 -29.33 28.29 -22.82
C LYS A 247 -27.99 27.86 -23.41
N LYS A 248 -27.31 28.74 -24.16
CA LYS A 248 -25.97 28.46 -24.70
C LYS A 248 -24.91 28.33 -23.59
N SER A 249 -25.07 29.05 -22.48
CA SER A 249 -24.24 28.92 -21.28
C SER A 249 -24.48 27.60 -20.53
N GLN A 250 -25.72 27.08 -20.53
CA GLN A 250 -26.07 25.84 -19.84
C GLN A 250 -25.59 24.57 -20.60
N ARG A 251 -25.51 24.60 -21.94
CA ARG A 251 -25.00 23.48 -22.77
C ARG A 251 -23.48 23.25 -22.67
N LEU A 252 -22.74 24.21 -22.11
CA LEU A 252 -21.27 24.15 -21.94
C LEU A 252 -20.85 23.77 -20.50
N ARG A 253 -21.82 23.51 -19.61
CA ARG A 253 -21.54 22.93 -18.29
C ARG A 253 -21.79 21.42 -18.34
N PRO A 254 -20.89 20.58 -17.80
CA PRO A 254 -21.22 19.18 -17.53
C PRO A 254 -22.48 19.16 -16.67
N THR A 255 -23.41 18.28 -16.99
CA THR A 255 -24.69 18.11 -16.31
C THR A 255 -24.46 17.75 -14.85
N GLY A 256 -24.39 18.75 -13.97
CA GLY A 256 -24.34 18.56 -12.53
C GLY A 256 -25.71 18.16 -12.03
N ASN A 257 -25.91 16.85 -11.82
CA ASN A 257 -27.07 16.32 -11.13
C ASN A 257 -26.77 16.31 -9.62
N PRO A 258 -27.53 17.01 -8.76
CA PRO A 258 -27.21 17.17 -7.34
C PRO A 258 -27.58 15.96 -6.45
N SER A 259 -27.95 14.82 -7.03
CA SER A 259 -28.35 13.61 -6.28
C SER A 259 -27.21 12.60 -6.04
N TYR A 260 -25.98 12.88 -6.48
CA TYR A 260 -24.84 11.98 -6.27
C TYR A 260 -23.64 12.62 -5.55
N ASP A 261 -23.75 13.87 -5.08
CA ASP A 261 -22.67 14.50 -4.32
C ASP A 261 -22.93 14.34 -2.81
N SER A 262 -22.26 13.35 -2.22
CA SER A 262 -22.09 13.22 -0.76
C SER A 262 -20.60 13.43 -0.46
N PRO A 263 -20.27 14.11 0.66
CA PRO A 263 -19.14 15.02 0.71
C PRO A 263 -17.82 14.29 0.97
N GLY A 264 -16.85 14.44 0.06
CA GLY A 264 -15.49 14.00 0.31
C GLY A 264 -14.57 14.16 -0.88
N PHE A 265 -13.48 14.90 -0.67
CA PHE A 265 -12.26 15.00 -1.47
C PHE A 265 -12.25 16.02 -2.63
N PRO A 266 -11.47 17.12 -2.50
CA PRO A 266 -11.27 18.06 -3.59
C PRO A 266 -10.30 17.47 -4.62
N VAL A 267 -10.73 17.38 -5.88
CA VAL A 267 -9.86 17.14 -7.04
C VAL A 267 -9.52 18.49 -7.65
N ASP A 268 -8.27 18.91 -7.48
CA ASP A 268 -7.66 20.07 -8.12
C ASP A 268 -7.48 19.80 -9.62
N ASN A 269 -8.19 20.53 -10.47
CA ASN A 269 -7.93 20.58 -11.90
C ASN A 269 -7.30 21.94 -12.23
N SER A 270 -5.97 21.94 -12.29
CA SER A 270 -5.16 23.09 -12.67
C SER A 270 -5.15 23.26 -14.20
N THR A 271 -5.70 24.36 -14.70
CA THR A 271 -5.34 24.92 -16.01
C THR A 271 -5.30 26.45 -15.96
N SER A 272 -4.07 26.96 -15.96
CA SER A 272 -3.58 28.23 -16.54
C SER A 272 -4.54 29.42 -16.65
N GLY A 273 -4.29 30.43 -15.81
CA GLY A 273 -4.74 31.81 -16.05
C GLY A 273 -3.99 32.79 -15.14
N ARG A 274 -2.94 33.42 -15.66
CA ARG A 274 -2.37 34.64 -15.05
C ARG A 274 -3.44 35.74 -15.04
N PRO A 275 -3.44 36.63 -14.04
CA PRO A 275 -3.05 38.00 -14.40
C PRO A 275 -2.12 38.66 -13.39
N ASN A 276 -1.47 39.70 -13.92
CA ASN A 276 -0.43 40.54 -13.36
C ASN A 276 -1.08 41.75 -12.65
N ALA A 277 -0.67 42.11 -11.42
CA ALA A 277 -0.74 43.48 -10.88
C ALA A 277 -0.04 43.63 -9.50
N SER A 278 1.14 44.24 -9.57
CA SER A 278 1.85 45.13 -8.64
C SER A 278 1.22 45.67 -7.32
N VAL A 279 1.97 45.46 -6.20
CA VAL A 279 2.47 46.44 -5.17
C VAL A 279 1.44 47.01 -4.14
N PRO A 280 1.76 47.44 -2.87
CA PRO A 280 3.03 47.49 -2.09
C PRO A 280 3.02 46.89 -0.66
N ASP A 281 4.24 46.89 -0.10
CA ASP A 281 4.71 46.82 1.28
C ASP A 281 4.06 47.83 2.28
N ALA A 282 3.82 47.40 3.53
CA ALA A 282 4.05 48.18 4.76
C ALA A 282 3.63 47.40 6.03
N SER A 283 4.55 47.40 7.00
CA SER A 283 4.44 46.90 8.37
C SER A 283 3.29 47.52 9.19
N THR A 284 2.72 46.77 10.15
CA THR A 284 2.80 47.02 11.62
C THR A 284 1.61 46.44 12.43
N ARG A 285 1.96 45.47 13.30
CA ARG A 285 1.43 45.14 14.65
C ARG A 285 0.04 44.49 14.89
N ARG A 286 0.17 43.44 15.74
CA ARG A 286 -0.68 42.97 16.87
C ARG A 286 -1.87 42.08 16.46
N THR A 287 -2.13 40.89 17.03
CA THR A 287 -1.82 40.28 18.35
C THR A 287 -1.98 38.75 18.31
N VAL A 288 -1.10 38.04 19.05
CA VAL A 288 -1.34 36.85 19.90
C VAL A 288 -2.06 35.64 19.29
N ARG A 289 -1.35 34.49 19.14
CA ARG A 289 -1.67 33.18 19.75
C ARG A 289 -0.76 32.05 19.21
N ASP A 290 -0.21 31.28 20.14
CA ASP A 290 0.40 29.94 20.06
C ASP A 290 1.49 29.64 19.02
N SER A 291 2.74 29.79 19.47
CA SER A 291 3.90 29.09 18.92
C SER A 291 3.88 27.61 19.33
N LEU A 292 3.48 26.72 18.41
CA LEU A 292 3.93 25.33 18.45
C LEU A 292 5.43 25.27 18.06
N PRO A 293 6.25 24.47 18.75
CA PRO A 293 7.63 24.24 18.33
C PRO A 293 7.63 23.45 17.00
N SER A 294 8.52 23.86 16.11
CA SER A 294 8.85 23.22 14.85
C SER A 294 8.93 21.70 15.01
N ALA A 295 7.97 20.98 14.42
CA ALA A 295 8.01 19.53 14.38
C ALA A 295 9.20 19.10 13.51
N ALA A 296 10.30 18.72 14.18
CA ALA A 296 11.25 17.81 13.58
C ALA A 296 10.47 16.57 13.13
N THR A 297 10.56 16.26 11.85
CA THR A 297 10.01 15.04 11.27
C THR A 297 10.44 13.84 12.11
N PRO A 298 9.53 12.92 12.49
CA PRO A 298 9.94 11.68 13.13
C PRO A 298 10.81 10.93 12.13
N GLN A 299 12.10 10.83 12.43
CA GLN A 299 12.96 9.86 11.77
C GLN A 299 12.36 8.49 12.06
N SER A 300 11.73 7.91 11.05
CA SER A 300 11.32 6.52 11.02
C SER A 300 12.56 5.66 11.15
N ALA A 301 12.99 5.41 12.39
CA ALA A 301 13.92 4.34 12.71
C ALA A 301 13.16 3.02 12.54
N LEU A 302 13.04 2.54 11.29
CA LEU A 302 12.72 1.15 11.03
C LEU A 302 13.96 0.34 11.39
N PRO A 303 13.91 -0.53 12.41
CA PRO A 303 15.05 -1.34 12.79
C PRO A 303 15.11 -2.57 11.89
N VAL A 304 15.61 -2.41 10.67
CA VAL A 304 16.06 -3.55 9.85
C VAL A 304 17.27 -3.13 9.05
N ASP A 305 18.47 -3.41 9.58
CA ASP A 305 19.69 -3.43 8.77
C ASP A 305 19.59 -4.61 7.81
N LEU A 306 18.92 -4.40 6.68
CA LEU A 306 18.82 -5.37 5.60
C LEU A 306 20.23 -5.63 5.06
N SER A 307 20.58 -6.91 4.88
CA SER A 307 21.86 -7.26 4.27
C SER A 307 21.92 -6.75 2.82
N LYS A 308 23.12 -6.52 2.28
CA LYS A 308 23.31 -6.05 0.89
C LYS A 308 22.59 -6.94 -0.14
N ALA A 309 22.52 -8.25 0.12
CA ALA A 309 21.81 -9.20 -0.74
C ALA A 309 20.28 -9.04 -0.66
N GLU A 310 19.74 -8.75 0.53
CA GLU A 310 18.31 -8.49 0.73
C GLU A 310 17.89 -7.16 0.14
N LEU A 311 18.72 -6.12 0.29
CA LEU A 311 18.50 -4.81 -0.34
C LEU A 311 18.38 -4.94 -1.87
N SER A 312 19.29 -5.66 -2.51
CA SER A 312 19.23 -5.94 -3.94
C SER A 312 18.01 -6.77 -4.34
N ARG A 313 17.62 -7.76 -3.52
CA ARG A 313 16.45 -8.60 -3.79
C ARG A 313 15.14 -7.84 -3.70
N TYR A 314 15.02 -6.92 -2.74
CA TYR A 314 13.82 -6.11 -2.52
C TYR A 314 13.83 -4.79 -3.32
N GLY A 315 14.89 -4.51 -4.09
CA GLY A 315 15.02 -3.28 -4.86
C GLY A 315 15.13 -2.02 -3.98
N VAL A 316 15.52 -2.18 -2.71
CA VAL A 316 15.66 -1.08 -1.75
C VAL A 316 17.06 -0.49 -1.91
N VAL A 317 17.12 0.76 -2.36
CA VAL A 317 18.36 1.53 -2.45
C VAL A 317 18.37 2.56 -1.33
N ILE A 318 19.31 2.43 -0.40
CA ILE A 318 19.57 3.44 0.63
C ILE A 318 20.39 4.54 -0.05
N GLY A 319 19.72 5.59 -0.51
CA GLY A 319 20.32 6.62 -1.35
C GLY A 319 21.39 7.45 -0.63
N GLN A 320 22.48 7.79 -1.35
CA GLN A 320 23.41 8.87 -0.98
C GLN A 320 22.98 10.24 -1.54
N ASP A 321 21.96 10.28 -2.40
CA ASP A 321 21.46 11.51 -3.03
C ASP A 321 20.45 12.24 -2.14
N LYS A 322 20.66 13.55 -1.97
CA LYS A 322 19.73 14.43 -1.26
C LYS A 322 18.46 14.64 -2.10
N LEU A 323 17.48 13.78 -1.90
CA LEU A 323 16.14 13.96 -2.46
C LEU A 323 15.47 15.20 -1.84
N PRO A 324 14.60 15.91 -2.59
CA PRO A 324 13.80 16.99 -2.03
C PRO A 324 12.94 16.46 -0.88
N SER A 325 12.69 17.30 0.13
CA SER A 325 11.87 16.93 1.29
C SER A 325 10.49 16.45 0.85
N GLY A 326 10.15 15.20 1.17
CA GLY A 326 8.86 14.58 0.84
C GLY A 326 8.98 13.18 0.22
N VAL A 327 7.82 12.59 -0.09
CA VAL A 327 7.72 11.31 -0.81
C VAL A 327 7.83 11.59 -2.31
N THR A 328 8.77 10.95 -2.99
CA THR A 328 8.92 11.03 -4.45
C THR A 328 8.82 9.64 -5.06
N PHE A 329 8.16 9.53 -6.22
CA PHE A 329 7.99 8.26 -6.92
C PHE A 329 9.11 8.05 -7.92
N ALA A 330 9.51 6.80 -8.15
CA ALA A 330 10.52 6.47 -9.17
C ALA A 330 10.07 6.84 -10.60
N SER A 331 8.77 6.83 -10.86
CA SER A 331 8.18 7.29 -12.13
C SER A 331 8.44 8.78 -12.39
N ASP A 332 8.53 9.59 -11.33
CA ASP A 332 8.80 11.02 -11.41
C ASP A 332 10.23 11.31 -11.91
N ARG A 333 11.18 10.40 -11.64
CA ARG A 333 12.55 10.46 -12.19
C ARG A 333 12.59 10.15 -13.69
N LEU A 334 11.60 9.46 -14.23
CA LEU A 334 11.53 9.14 -15.66
C LEU A 334 10.73 10.18 -16.46
N SER A 335 9.82 10.91 -15.83
CA SER A 335 8.96 11.91 -16.47
C SER A 335 9.57 13.32 -16.47
N LYS A 336 10.10 13.78 -15.32
CA LYS A 336 10.69 15.13 -15.18
C LYS A 336 11.78 15.48 -16.20
N PRO A 337 12.79 14.62 -16.46
CA PRO A 337 13.86 14.96 -17.41
C PRO A 337 13.39 14.98 -18.87
N ARG A 338 12.18 14.51 -19.20
CA ARG A 338 11.59 14.64 -20.53
C ARG A 338 11.04 16.04 -20.80
N ILE A 339 10.73 16.80 -19.74
CA ILE A 339 10.09 18.12 -19.85
C ILE A 339 11.15 19.21 -19.68
N ALA A 340 11.47 19.89 -20.78
CA ALA A 340 12.37 21.04 -20.77
C ALA A 340 11.61 22.36 -20.54
N LYS A 341 12.33 23.43 -20.19
CA LYS A 341 11.75 24.78 -20.01
C LYS A 341 11.13 25.35 -21.29
N SER A 342 11.54 24.83 -22.46
CA SER A 342 11.00 25.21 -23.77
C SER A 342 10.21 24.03 -24.35
N THR A 343 9.00 24.32 -24.83
CA THR A 343 8.14 23.35 -25.54
C THR A 343 8.84 22.78 -26.77
N LEU A 344 9.53 23.60 -27.55
CA LEU A 344 10.28 23.16 -28.74
C LEU A 344 11.44 22.21 -28.38
N GLN A 345 12.10 22.41 -27.24
CA GLN A 345 13.12 21.48 -26.74
C GLN A 345 12.51 20.17 -26.25
N THR A 346 11.34 20.23 -25.61
CA THR A 346 10.58 19.04 -25.17
C THR A 346 10.19 18.18 -26.37
N ASP A 347 9.69 18.79 -27.45
CA ASP A 347 9.34 18.08 -28.69
C ASP A 347 10.58 17.44 -29.36
N LYS A 348 11.72 18.13 -29.35
CA LYS A 348 13.00 17.59 -29.86
C LYS A 348 13.47 16.39 -29.03
N ILE A 349 13.37 16.47 -27.70
CA ILE A 349 13.71 15.36 -26.79
C ILE A 349 12.77 14.18 -27.05
N ALA A 350 11.46 14.41 -27.17
CA ALA A 350 10.48 13.38 -27.49
C ALA A 350 10.76 12.70 -28.84
N ALA A 351 11.12 13.46 -29.87
CA ALA A 351 11.48 12.93 -31.18
C ALA A 351 12.75 12.06 -31.14
N ILE A 352 13.79 12.50 -30.40
CA ILE A 352 15.03 11.72 -30.22
C ILE A 352 14.75 10.42 -29.45
N LEU A 353 13.94 10.49 -28.39
CA LEU A 353 13.55 9.32 -27.60
C LEU A 353 12.74 8.31 -28.41
N THR A 354 11.83 8.79 -29.26
CA THR A 354 11.05 7.96 -30.17
C THR A 354 11.96 7.26 -31.17
N HIS A 355 12.95 7.96 -31.74
CA HIS A 355 13.94 7.38 -32.64
C HIS A 355 14.86 6.36 -31.95
N ALA A 356 15.19 6.59 -30.67
CA ALA A 356 15.94 5.64 -29.85
C ALA A 356 15.11 4.41 -29.40
N GLY A 357 13.81 4.36 -29.73
CA GLY A 357 12.92 3.26 -29.38
C GLY A 357 12.51 3.23 -27.90
N VAL A 358 12.64 4.35 -27.18
CA VAL A 358 12.26 4.45 -25.78
C VAL A 358 10.76 4.75 -25.69
N PRO A 359 9.94 3.89 -25.05
CA PRO A 359 8.51 4.13 -24.88
C PRO A 359 8.22 5.41 -24.09
N ASP A 360 7.06 6.03 -24.33
CA ASP A 360 6.65 7.24 -23.60
C ASP A 360 6.36 6.97 -22.12
N LEU A 361 5.84 5.78 -21.85
CA LEU A 361 5.62 5.26 -20.50
C LEU A 361 6.49 4.01 -20.27
N ILE A 362 7.34 4.06 -19.25
CA ILE A 362 8.11 2.91 -18.77
C ILE A 362 7.33 2.30 -17.58
N PRO A 363 6.71 1.11 -17.74
CA PRO A 363 5.78 0.57 -16.74
C PRO A 363 6.46 0.07 -15.47
N LEU A 364 7.76 -0.25 -15.53
CA LEU A 364 8.53 -0.79 -14.41
C LEU A 364 9.79 0.05 -14.15
N PRO A 365 9.69 1.11 -13.32
CA PRO A 365 10.82 1.97 -12.97
C PRO A 365 11.72 1.26 -11.94
N THR A 366 12.48 0.26 -12.38
CA THR A 366 13.51 -0.39 -11.54
C THR A 366 14.72 0.52 -11.40
N PRO A 367 15.52 0.40 -10.32
CA PRO A 367 16.67 1.28 -10.09
C PRO A 367 17.68 1.27 -11.24
N ALA A 368 17.99 0.10 -11.80
CA ALA A 368 18.90 -0.02 -12.94
C ALA A 368 18.36 0.68 -14.21
N VAL A 369 17.04 0.64 -14.42
CA VAL A 369 16.40 1.33 -15.56
C VAL A 369 16.47 2.84 -15.37
N VAL A 370 16.23 3.34 -14.16
CA VAL A 370 16.34 4.78 -13.85
C VAL A 370 17.76 5.29 -14.08
N GLU A 371 18.78 4.58 -13.61
CA GLU A 371 20.19 4.96 -13.84
C GLU A 371 20.55 4.97 -15.33
N SER A 372 20.14 3.95 -16.08
CA SER A 372 20.37 3.90 -17.53
C SER A 372 19.67 5.04 -18.28
N PHE A 373 18.48 5.41 -17.83
CA PHE A 373 17.71 6.49 -18.41
C PHE A 373 18.31 7.87 -18.10
N ASP A 374 18.82 8.09 -16.88
CA ASP A 374 19.53 9.33 -16.51
C ASP A 374 20.82 9.50 -17.34
N SER A 375 21.56 8.40 -17.58
CA SER A 375 22.73 8.41 -18.48
C SER A 375 22.33 8.76 -19.91
N LEU A 376 21.27 8.14 -20.43
CA LEU A 376 20.74 8.42 -21.78
C LEU A 376 20.28 9.87 -21.91
N MET A 377 19.56 10.41 -20.92
CA MET A 377 19.15 11.82 -20.89
C MET A 377 20.35 12.75 -20.90
N THR A 378 21.41 12.44 -20.18
CA THR A 378 22.65 13.24 -20.22
C THR A 378 23.23 13.28 -21.64
N THR A 379 23.27 12.14 -22.34
CA THR A 379 23.72 12.07 -23.74
C THR A 379 22.79 12.83 -24.69
N VAL A 380 21.46 12.77 -24.49
CA VAL A 380 20.51 13.52 -25.33
C VAL A 380 20.71 15.02 -25.16
N HIS A 381 20.94 15.51 -23.94
CA HIS A 381 21.21 16.93 -23.69
C HIS A 381 22.53 17.36 -24.35
N THR A 382 23.60 16.57 -24.26
CA THR A 382 24.87 16.93 -24.92
C THR A 382 24.73 16.96 -26.44
N LEU A 383 23.99 16.02 -27.05
CA LEU A 383 23.72 16.03 -28.49
C LEU A 383 22.91 17.26 -28.93
N LEU A 384 21.94 17.70 -28.13
CA LEU A 384 21.18 18.92 -28.41
C LEU A 384 22.06 20.16 -28.36
N ASP A 385 23.03 20.22 -27.45
CA ASP A 385 23.95 21.35 -27.34
C ASP A 385 25.00 21.35 -28.46
N LEU A 386 25.52 20.18 -28.83
CA LEU A 386 26.40 20.04 -30.01
C LEU A 386 25.68 20.45 -31.30
N ARG A 387 24.40 20.07 -31.46
CA ARG A 387 23.59 20.49 -32.61
C ARG A 387 23.42 22.01 -32.67
N LYS A 388 23.13 22.65 -31.54
CA LYS A 388 23.02 24.13 -31.49
C LYS A 388 24.34 24.80 -31.88
N LEU A 389 25.47 24.24 -31.44
CA LEU A 389 26.80 24.77 -31.77
C LEU A 389 27.11 24.59 -33.26
N ALA A 390 26.79 23.43 -33.83
CA ALA A 390 26.94 23.18 -35.27
C ALA A 390 26.05 24.10 -36.12
N GLU A 391 24.78 24.30 -35.74
CA GLU A 391 23.87 25.24 -36.43
C GLU A 391 24.43 26.68 -36.40
N LYS A 392 25.05 27.08 -35.28
CA LYS A 392 25.70 28.39 -35.13
C LYS A 392 26.94 28.52 -36.04
N GLU A 393 27.83 27.53 -36.04
CA GLU A 393 29.02 27.54 -36.90
C GLU A 393 28.66 27.54 -38.38
N GLU A 394 27.65 26.77 -38.78
CA GLU A 394 27.15 26.76 -40.16
C GLU A 394 26.61 28.14 -40.56
N GLN A 395 25.90 28.83 -39.66
CA GLN A 395 25.42 30.19 -39.89
C GLN A 395 26.57 31.19 -40.03
N GLU A 396 27.58 31.11 -39.17
CA GLU A 396 28.78 31.96 -39.26
C GLU A 396 29.54 31.72 -40.57
N LEU A 397 29.67 30.45 -41.02
CA LEU A 397 30.26 30.12 -42.31
C LEU A 397 29.43 30.66 -43.48
N ARG A 398 28.11 30.57 -43.42
CA ARG A 398 27.22 31.08 -44.48
C ARG A 398 27.31 32.60 -44.60
N VAL A 399 27.42 33.31 -43.48
CA VAL A 399 27.62 34.77 -43.45
C VAL A 399 29.00 35.12 -44.03
N ARG A 400 30.07 34.44 -43.60
CA ARG A 400 31.43 34.65 -44.13
C ARG A 400 31.51 34.41 -45.64
N GLN A 401 30.82 33.39 -46.15
CA GLN A 401 30.75 33.13 -47.59
C GLN A 401 30.03 34.25 -48.34
N ALA A 402 28.92 34.76 -47.80
CA ALA A 402 28.17 35.87 -48.38
C ALA A 402 28.92 37.22 -48.33
N GLU A 403 29.85 37.40 -47.39
CA GLU A 403 30.73 38.58 -47.33
C GLU A 403 31.87 38.53 -48.36
N THR A 404 32.25 37.33 -48.82
CA THR A 404 33.33 37.12 -49.80
C THR A 404 32.87 37.05 -51.26
N SER A 405 31.56 36.96 -51.50
CA SER A 405 30.90 37.00 -52.82
C SER A 405 30.35 38.37 -53.12
#